data_AF-F8V2U1-F1
#
_entry.id   AF-F8V2U1-F1
#
_cell.length_a   1.000
_cell.length_b   1.000
_cell.length_c   1.000
_cell.angle_alpha   90.00
_cell.angle_beta   90.00
_cell.angle_gamma   90.00
#
_symmetry.space_group_name_H-M   'P 1'
#
loop_
_entity.id
_entity.type
_entity.pdbx_description
1 polymer ?
#
loop_
_entity_poly.entity_id
_entity_poly.type
_entity_poly.pdbx_seq_one_letter_code
_entity_poly.pdbx_strand_id
1 'polypeptide(L)'
;MAYLAYLNAEIFHLSGILSITFCGITMKNYVEQNISAKSHTTIKYAMKMLASSSETIIFMFLGVSTIQSNHSWNTWFVILTILFCSIYRILGVLIFSAMCN
;
A
#
# COMPACT_ATOMS: atom_id res chain seq x y z
N MET A 1 16.85 9.49 1.98
CA MET A 1 16.36 9.20 3.35
C MET A 1 15.41 8.02 3.41
N ALA A 2 14.36 7.97 2.58
CA ALA A 2 13.39 6.87 2.56
C ALA A 2 14.03 5.46 2.43
N TYR A 3 14.97 5.27 1.50
CA TYR A 3 15.66 3.99 1.31
C TYR A 3 16.60 3.62 2.48
N LEU A 4 17.21 4.60 3.14
CA LEU A 4 18.02 4.36 4.33
C LEU A 4 17.15 3.89 5.51
N ALA A 5 15.94 4.44 5.66
CA ALA A 5 14.97 3.99 6.65
C ALA A 5 14.49 2.55 6.39
N TYR A 6 14.36 2.17 5.12
CA TYR A 6 14.08 0.79 4.72
C TYR A 6 15.22 -0.16 5.12
N LEU A 7 16.46 0.16 4.73
CA LEU A 7 17.63 -0.67 5.02
C LEU A 7 17.86 -0.81 6.53
N ASN A 8 17.69 0.27 7.29
CA ASN A 8 17.84 0.22 8.74
C ASN A 8 16.77 -0.69 9.38
N ALA A 9 15.53 -0.61 8.92
CA ALA A 9 14.46 -1.49 9.40
C ALA A 9 14.72 -2.97 9.08
N GLU A 10 15.23 -3.26 7.88
CA GLU A 10 15.65 -4.61 7.48
C GLU A 10 16.80 -5.15 8.35
N ILE A 11 17.79 -4.32 8.69
CA ILE A 11 18.90 -4.70 9.59
C ILE A 11 18.39 -5.10 10.98
N PHE A 12 17.29 -4.48 11.45
CA PHE A 12 16.65 -4.81 12.72
C PHE A 12 15.56 -5.89 12.61
N HIS A 13 15.42 -6.57 11.46
CA HIS A 13 14.34 -7.54 11.19
C HIS A 13 12.91 -7.00 11.40
N LEU A 14 12.73 -5.68 11.27
CA LEU A 14 11.44 -4.99 11.31
C LEU A 14 10.90 -4.81 9.90
N SER A 15 9.62 -4.44 9.75
CA SER A 15 9.04 -4.25 8.42
C SER A 15 9.61 -3.02 7.70
N GLY A 16 10.45 -3.25 6.70
CA GLY A 16 11.01 -2.20 5.84
C GLY A 16 9.96 -1.39 5.11
N ILE A 17 8.87 -2.03 4.67
CA ILE A 17 7.78 -1.35 3.94
C ILE A 17 7.06 -0.33 4.82
N LEU A 18 6.78 -0.68 6.09
CA LEU A 18 6.12 0.23 7.03
C LEU A 18 7.03 1.40 7.39
N SER A 19 8.33 1.15 7.57
CA SER A 19 9.34 2.19 7.85
C SER A 19 9.41 3.23 6.74
N ILE A 20 9.51 2.79 5.47
CA ILE A 20 9.59 3.71 4.32
C ILE A 20 8.30 4.49 4.12
N THR A 21 7.12 3.88 4.37
CA THR A 21 5.83 4.58 4.32
C THR A 21 5.72 5.64 5.41
N PHE A 22 6.08 5.33 6.65
CA PHE A 22 6.01 6.29 7.76
C PHE A 22 6.98 7.46 7.56
N CYS A 23 8.18 7.17 7.05
CA CYS A 23 9.15 8.19 6.64
C CYS A 23 8.54 9.12 5.57
N GLY A 24 7.87 8.55 4.55
CA GLY A 24 7.16 9.30 3.51
C GLY A 24 6.05 10.21 4.05
N ILE A 25 5.22 9.70 4.97
CA ILE A 25 4.15 10.48 5.62
C ILE A 25 4.73 11.66 6.40
N THR A 26 5.80 11.42 7.16
CA THR A 26 6.46 12.46 7.95
C THR A 26 7.07 13.54 7.05
N MET A 27 7.72 13.14 5.95
CA MET A 27 8.32 14.05 4.97
C MET A 27 7.30 14.92 4.25
N LYS A 28 6.03 14.48 4.13
CA LYS A 28 4.97 15.26 3.46
C LYS A 28 4.82 16.67 4.04
N ASN A 29 4.83 16.83 5.36
CA ASN A 29 4.69 18.14 6.01
C ASN A 29 5.87 19.08 5.68
N TYR A 30 7.09 18.55 5.62
CA TYR A 30 8.28 19.33 5.26
C TYR A 30 8.29 19.76 3.80
N VAL A 31 7.80 18.87 2.93
CA VAL A 31 7.71 19.06 1.48
C VAL A 31 6.64 20.10 1.14
N GLU A 32 5.51 20.11 1.83
CA GLU A 32 4.45 21.13 1.67
C GLU A 32 4.91 22.53 2.10
N GLN A 33 5.76 22.65 3.12
CA GLN A 33 6.28 23.95 3.57
C GLN A 33 7.44 24.49 2.73
N ASN A 34 8.24 23.62 2.08
CA ASN A 34 9.40 24.04 1.30
C ASN A 34 9.13 24.23 -0.20
N ILE A 35 7.99 23.76 -0.73
CA ILE A 35 7.69 23.84 -2.17
C ILE A 35 6.95 25.13 -2.53
N SER A 36 7.46 25.82 -3.56
CA SER A 36 6.77 26.96 -4.20
C SER A 36 5.44 26.55 -4.85
N ALA A 37 4.43 27.41 -4.76
CA ALA A 37 3.06 27.17 -5.27
C ALA A 37 2.99 26.76 -6.74
N LYS A 38 3.97 27.16 -7.58
CA LYS A 38 4.06 26.74 -8.99
C LYS A 38 4.46 25.28 -9.21
N SER A 39 5.20 24.65 -8.27
CA SER A 39 5.75 23.29 -8.44
C SER A 39 4.92 22.21 -7.72
N HIS A 40 4.11 22.63 -6.74
CA HIS A 40 3.26 21.73 -5.94
C HIS A 40 2.35 20.84 -6.81
N THR A 41 1.72 21.43 -7.81
CA THR A 41 0.80 20.71 -8.70
C THR A 41 1.53 19.69 -9.58
N THR A 42 2.67 20.06 -10.16
CA THR A 42 3.48 19.18 -11.02
C THR A 42 3.98 17.96 -10.25
N ILE A 43 4.50 18.16 -9.03
CA ILE A 43 4.98 17.05 -8.19
C ILE A 43 3.84 16.12 -7.81
N LYS A 44 2.67 16.65 -7.45
CA LYS A 44 1.49 15.85 -7.13
C LYS A 44 1.03 14.99 -8.32
N TYR A 45 0.99 15.57 -9.52
CA TYR A 45 0.63 14.82 -10.72
C TYR A 45 1.70 13.80 -11.09
N ALA A 46 2.99 14.14 -11.03
CA ALA A 46 4.07 13.20 -11.29
C ALA A 46 4.04 12.00 -10.33
N MET A 47 3.85 12.23 -9.03
CA MET A 47 3.73 11.16 -8.04
C MET A 47 2.50 10.28 -8.30
N LYS A 48 1.36 10.87 -8.70
CA LYS A 48 0.16 10.10 -9.08
C LYS A 48 0.37 9.26 -10.34
N MET A 49 1.08 9.80 -11.34
CA MET A 49 1.43 9.05 -12.56
C MET A 49 2.35 7.87 -12.24
N LEU A 50 3.37 8.07 -11.40
CA LEU A 50 4.26 6.99 -10.95
C LEU A 50 3.50 5.91 -10.17
N ALA A 51 2.61 6.31 -9.25
CA ALA A 51 1.80 5.36 -8.50
C ALA A 51 0.91 4.51 -9.41
N SER A 52 0.23 5.12 -10.39
CA SER A 52 -0.59 4.41 -11.37
C SER A 52 0.23 3.48 -12.27
N SER A 53 1.45 3.88 -12.64
CA SER A 53 2.38 3.03 -13.38
C SER A 53 2.81 1.81 -12.56
N SER A 54 3.17 1.99 -11.29
CA SER A 54 3.52 0.88 -10.39
C SER A 54 2.36 -0.08 -10.17
N GLU A 55 1.13 0.42 -10.00
CA GLU A 55 -0.07 -0.41 -9.88
C GLU A 55 -0.29 -1.29 -11.13
N THR A 56 -0.14 -0.72 -12.32
CA THR A 56 -0.25 -1.46 -13.59
C THR A 56 0.78 -2.58 -13.69
N ILE A 57 2.02 -2.32 -13.26
CA ILE A 57 3.10 -3.32 -13.25
C ILE A 57 2.76 -4.46 -12.29
N ILE A 58 2.30 -4.17 -11.06
CA ILE A 58 1.92 -5.18 -10.07
C ILE A 58 0.78 -6.06 -10.60
N PHE A 59 -0.25 -5.46 -11.20
CA PHE A 59 -1.36 -6.22 -11.78
C PHE A 59 -0.92 -7.11 -12.95
N MET A 60 -0.02 -6.63 -13.80
CA MET A 60 0.55 -7.43 -14.88
C MET A 60 1.29 -8.66 -14.33
N PHE A 61 2.12 -8.49 -13.30
CA PHE A 61 2.82 -9.62 -12.66
C PHE A 61 1.86 -10.62 -12.02
N LEU A 62 0.87 -10.15 -11.26
CA LEU A 62 -0.15 -11.02 -10.65
C LEU A 62 -0.93 -11.83 -11.71
N GLY A 63 -1.27 -11.21 -12.84
CA GLY A 63 -1.94 -11.88 -13.96
C GLY A 63 -1.09 -13.01 -14.56
N VAL A 64 0.18 -12.74 -14.84
CA VAL A 64 1.11 -13.75 -15.37
C VAL A 64 1.31 -14.90 -14.37
N SER A 65 1.50 -14.60 -13.09
CA SER A 65 1.63 -15.63 -12.03
C SER A 65 0.40 -16.52 -11.91
N THR A 66 -0.78 -15.98 -12.15
CA THR A 66 -2.05 -16.73 -12.09
C THR A 66 -2.16 -17.74 -13.24
N ILE A 67 -1.70 -17.38 -14.45
CA ILE A 67 -1.78 -18.24 -15.65
C ILE A 67 -0.75 -19.37 -15.59
N GLN A 68 0.44 -19.10 -15.05
CA GLN A 68 1.55 -20.07 -15.05
C GLN A 68 1.47 -21.11 -13.91
N SER A 69 0.76 -20.82 -12.83
CA SER A 69 0.64 -21.76 -11.71
C SER A 69 -0.32 -22.92 -12.05
N ASN A 70 0.12 -24.18 -11.90
CA ASN A 70 -0.77 -25.35 -11.96
C ASN A 70 -1.74 -25.30 -10.76
N HIS A 71 -2.85 -24.60 -10.95
CA HIS A 71 -3.73 -24.22 -9.86
C HIS A 71 -4.58 -25.40 -9.40
N SER A 72 -4.29 -25.94 -8.22
CA SER A 72 -5.18 -26.88 -7.52
C SER A 72 -6.41 -26.12 -7.03
N TRP A 73 -7.41 -25.98 -7.90
CA TRP A 73 -8.59 -25.18 -7.66
C TRP A 73 -9.40 -25.73 -6.48
N ASN A 74 -9.33 -25.05 -5.33
CA ASN A 74 -10.12 -25.36 -4.15
C ASN A 74 -11.17 -24.28 -3.92
N THR A 75 -12.35 -24.47 -4.52
CA THR A 75 -13.48 -23.53 -4.43
C THR A 75 -13.89 -23.27 -2.97
N TRP A 76 -13.78 -24.27 -2.10
CA TRP A 76 -14.14 -24.13 -0.69
C TRP A 76 -13.22 -23.14 0.03
N PHE A 77 -11.91 -23.22 -0.19
CA PHE A 77 -10.94 -22.28 0.36
C PHE A 77 -11.17 -20.85 -0.14
N VAL A 78 -11.52 -20.68 -1.42
CA VAL A 78 -11.81 -19.36 -2.00
C VAL A 78 -13.05 -18.73 -1.37
N ILE A 79 -14.16 -19.47 -1.27
CA ILE A 79 -15.41 -18.97 -0.67
C ILE A 79 -15.21 -18.59 0.80
N LEU A 80 -14.52 -19.44 1.56
CA LEU A 80 -14.22 -19.21 2.96
C LEU A 80 -13.36 -17.95 3.16
N THR A 81 -12.36 -17.74 2.30
CA THR A 81 -11.50 -16.54 2.32
C THR A 81 -12.30 -15.27 2.03
N ILE A 82 -13.20 -15.30 1.04
CA ILE A 82 -14.06 -14.16 0.70
C ILE A 82 -14.98 -13.82 1.88
N LEU A 83 -15.59 -14.82 2.51
CA LEU A 83 -16.48 -14.65 3.65
C LEU A 83 -15.73 -14.05 4.85
N PHE A 84 -14.56 -14.59 5.22
CA PHE A 84 -13.77 -14.06 6.33
C PHE A 84 -13.27 -12.63 6.08
N CYS A 85 -12.83 -12.32 4.86
CA CYS A 85 -12.43 -10.97 4.49
C CYS A 85 -13.58 -9.96 4.60
N SER A 86 -14.79 -10.35 4.16
CA SER A 86 -15.98 -9.52 4.26
C SER A 86 -16.39 -9.25 5.73
N ILE A 87 -16.41 -10.29 6.56
CA ILE A 87 -16.73 -10.15 8.00
C ILE A 87 -15.71 -9.25 8.69
N TYR A 88 -14.40 -9.46 8.46
CA TYR A 88 -13.35 -8.63 9.06
C TYR A 88 -13.50 -7.16 8.67
N ARG A 89 -13.86 -6.88 7.40
CA ARG A 89 -14.10 -5.51 6.93
C ARG A 89 -15.30 -4.86 7.62
N ILE A 90 -16.40 -5.57 7.77
CA ILE A 90 -17.61 -5.05 8.43
C ILE A 90 -17.33 -4.76 9.90
N LEU A 91 -16.71 -5.70 10.62
CA LEU A 91 -16.34 -5.52 12.02
C LEU A 91 -15.37 -4.34 12.21
N GLY A 92 -14.35 -4.22 11.37
CA GLY A 92 -13.39 -3.12 11.43
C GLY A 92 -14.04 -1.74 11.27
N VAL A 93 -14.97 -1.60 10.31
CA VAL A 93 -15.70 -0.34 10.10
C VAL A 93 -16.65 -0.04 11.26
N LEU A 94 -17.37 -1.04 11.77
CA LEU A 94 -18.30 -0.86 12.90
C LEU A 94 -17.56 -0.46 14.18
N ILE A 95 -16.45 -1.13 14.50
CA ILE A 95 -15.64 -0.80 15.69
C ILE A 95 -15.09 0.62 15.56
N PHE A 96 -14.53 0.98 14.40
CA PHE A 96 -13.99 2.33 14.18
C PHE A 96 -15.09 3.40 14.26
N SER A 97 -16.26 3.15 13.68
CA SER A 97 -17.40 4.05 13.75
C SER A 97 -17.95 4.20 15.17
N ALA A 98 -17.97 3.14 15.97
CA ALA A 98 -18.43 3.17 17.36
C ALA A 98 -17.42 3.88 18.28
N MET A 99 -16.12 3.79 18.01
CA MET A 99 -15.10 4.55 18.77
C MET A 99 -15.13 6.05 18.47
N CYS A 100 -15.55 6.45 17.26
CA CYS A 100 -15.61 7.85 16.85
C CYS A 100 -16.92 8.57 17.24
N ASN A 101 -17.97 7.85 17.64
CA ASN A 101 -19.26 8.41 18.05
C ASN A 101 -19.43 8.40 19.57
#